data_AF-A0A662PJ68-F1
#
_entry.id   AF-A0A662PJ68-F1
#
_cell.length_a   1.000
_cell.length_b   1.000
_cell.length_c   1.000
_cell.angle_alpha   90.00
_cell.angle_beta   90.00
_cell.angle_gamma   90.00
#
_symmetry.space_group_name_H-M   'P 1'
#
loop_
_entity.id
_entity.type
_entity.pdbx_description
1 polymer ?
#
loop_
_entity_poly.entity_id
_entity_poly.type
_entity_poly.pdbx_seq_one_letter_code
_entity_poly.pdbx_strand_id
1 'polypeptide(L)'
;MRQPIVSVLGHVDHGKTTLLDKIRGTAIAKKEAGGITQHIGATEIPLEVIKEICGPILDKLGGKLTIPGLLFIDTPGHEAFTNLRKRGGSIADLAVLVIDVNEGFRPQTIESLNILRSYKVPFVVAANKIDRIRGWNSREMRPISESIRKQKEWVVQELDKKIYELVGSLSRMGFSAERFDRIRDFTREVCIVPVSALTGEGIPELLAIISGLAQKYLEKNLKIEAKGPGKGTVLEVKEEPGLGITIDVILYDGMIRRGDEIVVGSLEEPILTKVRALLKPKPLDEIRDPREKFSSVEEVTAAAGVKIAAPSLEKAVAGSPVLVAKDNKEELIKKVKSEISEIIIEKKGKVGLVVKADTLGSLEAILSELRNRGIEVKIADVGEVSKRDVMEAYAVSKENSLLGAILAFNVKVLPEAKEEAERLEIDIIKDEVIYRLIEKYEEFVKSKKEEERRRLEVRVLPGKIRILPGFVFRRSDPAIFGVEVISGRIRPNYPLINEKGRKIGRIKEIQDKGERLKEARSGSRVAISVSGPTVGRQIKEGEVLYTLVSKEVLDRLDDLDEEDRELALEISRLIAISSGGDVKWKLS
;
A
#
# COMPACT_ATOMS: atom_id res chain seq x y z
N MET A 1 16.93 8.64 28.82
CA MET A 1 16.59 8.41 27.39
C MET A 1 16.98 7.00 27.05
N ARG A 2 16.19 6.30 26.23
CA ARG A 2 16.56 5.00 25.69
C ARG A 2 17.46 5.14 24.46
N GLN A 3 18.01 4.02 24.01
CA GLN A 3 18.67 3.93 22.70
C GLN A 3 17.62 4.18 21.60
N PRO A 4 17.95 4.96 20.56
CA PRO A 4 17.17 4.99 19.32
C PRO A 4 17.17 3.61 18.66
N ILE A 5 16.01 3.21 18.20
CA ILE A 5 15.79 1.99 17.43
C ILE A 5 16.00 2.34 15.95
N VAL A 6 17.01 1.74 15.34
CA VAL A 6 17.44 2.04 13.97
C VAL A 6 17.21 0.83 13.08
N SER A 7 16.23 0.90 12.17
CA SER A 7 16.00 -0.20 11.23
C SER A 7 16.91 -0.09 10.00
N VAL A 8 17.55 -1.18 9.59
CA VAL A 8 18.35 -1.23 8.35
C VAL A 8 17.53 -1.87 7.24
N LEU A 9 17.26 -1.11 6.18
CA LEU A 9 16.42 -1.45 5.04
C LEU A 9 17.22 -1.41 3.73
N GLY A 10 16.69 -1.99 2.66
CA GLY A 10 17.38 -2.05 1.36
C GLY A 10 17.20 -3.38 0.63
N HIS A 11 17.60 -3.42 -0.64
CA HIS A 11 17.44 -4.59 -1.50
C HIS A 11 18.32 -5.78 -1.07
N VAL A 12 18.00 -6.98 -1.59
CA VAL A 12 18.86 -8.17 -1.46
C VAL A 12 20.26 -7.82 -1.97
N ASP A 13 21.29 -8.32 -1.29
CA ASP A 13 22.69 -8.11 -1.64
C ASP A 13 23.20 -6.67 -1.66
N HIS A 14 22.39 -5.65 -1.31
CA HIS A 14 22.89 -4.27 -1.16
C HIS A 14 23.78 -4.09 0.07
N GLY A 15 23.90 -5.12 0.92
CA GLY A 15 24.90 -5.21 1.98
C GLY A 15 24.43 -4.72 3.36
N LYS A 16 23.14 -4.85 3.69
CA LYS A 16 22.58 -4.54 5.02
C LYS A 16 23.27 -5.30 6.15
N THR A 17 23.27 -6.63 6.06
CA THR A 17 23.87 -7.52 7.05
C THR A 17 25.39 -7.31 7.12
N THR A 18 26.06 -7.14 5.97
CA THR A 18 27.49 -6.84 5.91
C THR A 18 27.84 -5.51 6.59
N LEU A 19 26.99 -4.49 6.44
CA LEU A 19 27.17 -3.19 7.08
C LEU A 19 27.09 -3.34 8.61
N LEU A 20 26.09 -4.07 9.10
CA LEU A 20 25.93 -4.34 10.54
C LEU A 20 27.04 -5.21 11.10
N ASP A 21 27.45 -6.25 10.37
CA ASP A 21 28.63 -7.08 10.67
C ASP A 21 29.89 -6.21 10.86
N LYS A 22 30.13 -5.27 9.95
CA LYS A 22 31.28 -4.38 10.02
C LYS A 22 31.22 -3.43 11.21
N ILE A 23 30.02 -2.95 11.57
CA ILE A 23 29.81 -2.11 12.77
C ILE A 23 30.04 -2.94 14.05
N ARG A 24 29.61 -4.20 14.07
CA ARG A 24 29.77 -5.12 15.21
C ARG A 24 31.19 -5.65 15.39
N GLY A 25 31.97 -5.73 14.31
CA GLY A 25 33.22 -6.49 14.27
C GLY A 25 33.02 -8.01 14.14
N THR A 26 31.83 -8.47 13.73
CA THR A 26 31.47 -9.89 13.56
C THR A 26 31.23 -10.22 12.07
N ALA A 27 31.04 -11.49 11.72
CA ALA A 27 30.81 -11.95 10.34
C ALA A 27 29.63 -12.94 10.26
N ILE A 28 28.42 -12.44 10.54
CA ILE A 28 27.18 -13.24 10.60
C ILE A 28 26.67 -13.56 9.18
N ALA A 29 26.78 -12.64 8.21
CA ALA A 29 26.31 -12.83 6.84
C ALA A 29 26.89 -14.08 6.15
N LYS A 30 28.14 -14.44 6.46
CA LYS A 30 28.82 -15.63 5.89
C LYS A 30 28.32 -16.95 6.48
N LYS A 31 27.62 -16.92 7.61
CA LYS A 31 27.17 -18.11 8.36
C LYS A 31 25.72 -18.48 8.05
N GLU A 32 24.92 -17.60 7.46
CA GLU A 32 23.52 -17.87 7.10
C GLU A 32 23.42 -18.74 5.84
N ALA A 33 22.43 -19.63 5.80
CA ALA A 33 22.19 -20.50 4.64
C ALA A 33 21.93 -19.64 3.39
N GLY A 34 22.78 -19.80 2.38
CA GLY A 34 22.72 -19.01 1.14
C GLY A 34 23.26 -17.58 1.24
N GLY A 35 23.85 -17.18 2.37
CA GLY A 35 24.45 -15.85 2.56
C GLY A 35 23.44 -14.69 2.69
N ILE A 36 22.16 -15.00 2.94
CA ILE A 36 21.08 -14.01 3.05
C ILE A 36 20.39 -14.06 4.41
N THR A 37 19.97 -12.88 4.89
CA THR A 37 19.18 -12.74 6.11
C THR A 37 17.73 -13.15 5.91
N GLN A 38 17.25 -14.03 6.79
CA GLN A 38 15.91 -14.62 6.74
C GLN A 38 15.03 -14.28 7.97
N HIS A 39 15.60 -13.71 9.03
CA HIS A 39 14.92 -13.39 10.28
C HIS A 39 15.24 -11.95 10.72
N ILE A 40 14.37 -11.32 11.51
CA ILE A 40 14.74 -10.05 12.17
C ILE A 40 15.76 -10.36 13.27
N GLY A 41 16.82 -9.56 13.35
CA GLY A 41 17.68 -9.54 14.53
C GLY A 41 17.87 -8.14 15.08
N ALA A 42 18.17 -8.07 16.37
CA ALA A 42 18.41 -6.83 17.08
C ALA A 42 19.84 -6.84 17.62
N THR A 43 20.57 -5.74 17.41
CA THR A 43 21.95 -5.56 17.86
C THR A 43 22.06 -4.24 18.62
N GLU A 44 22.55 -4.31 19.86
CA GLU A 44 22.89 -3.12 20.64
C GLU A 44 24.33 -2.68 20.36
N ILE A 45 24.50 -1.42 19.94
CA ILE A 45 25.80 -0.77 19.77
C ILE A 45 25.96 0.31 20.86
N PRO A 46 26.76 0.05 21.91
CA PRO A 46 26.97 0.99 23.01
C PRO A 46 27.60 2.31 22.56
N LEU A 47 27.34 3.38 23.31
CA LEU A 47 27.92 4.70 23.02
C LEU A 47 29.45 4.67 22.99
N GLU A 48 30.09 3.84 23.81
CA GLU A 48 31.55 3.68 23.86
C GLU A 48 32.10 3.20 22.52
N VAL A 49 31.43 2.22 21.91
CA VAL A 49 31.79 1.68 20.58
C VAL A 49 31.57 2.74 19.50
N ILE A 50 30.48 3.51 19.57
CA ILE A 50 30.24 4.61 18.63
C ILE A 50 31.34 5.66 18.75
N LYS A 51 31.78 6.00 19.96
CA LYS A 51 32.87 6.96 20.18
C LYS A 51 34.21 6.44 19.68
N GLU A 52 34.50 5.16 19.87
CA GLU A 52 35.72 4.52 19.35
C GLU A 52 35.76 4.58 17.81
N ILE A 53 34.67 4.22 17.16
CA ILE A 53 34.56 4.22 15.69
C ILE A 53 34.59 5.65 15.12
N CYS A 54 33.87 6.58 15.74
CA CYS A 54 33.67 7.91 15.18
C CYS A 54 34.70 8.96 15.65
N GLY A 55 35.55 8.65 16.63
CA GLY A 55 36.39 9.56 17.43
C GLY A 55 36.60 10.97 16.85
N PRO A 56 37.46 11.17 15.84
CA PRO A 56 37.81 12.50 15.32
C PRO A 56 36.66 13.28 14.67
N ILE A 57 35.58 12.61 14.27
CA ILE A 57 34.41 13.21 13.62
C ILE A 57 33.46 13.78 14.67
N LEU A 58 33.24 13.07 15.77
CA LEU A 58 32.36 13.53 16.85
C LEU A 58 32.89 14.82 17.50
N ASP A 59 34.21 14.92 17.67
CA ASP A 59 34.86 16.12 18.21
C ASP A 59 34.66 17.34 17.29
N LYS A 60 34.67 17.14 15.97
CA LYS A 60 34.44 18.20 14.97
C LYS A 60 32.97 18.62 14.85
N LEU A 61 32.05 17.73 15.20
CA LEU A 61 30.61 18.02 15.19
C LEU A 61 30.17 18.84 16.43
N GLY A 62 31.08 19.11 17.38
CA GLY A 62 30.90 20.08 18.46
C GLY A 62 29.85 19.70 19.51
N GLY A 63 29.31 18.48 19.46
CA GLY A 63 28.23 18.02 20.33
C GLY A 63 28.61 16.80 21.16
N LYS A 64 28.37 16.86 22.47
CA LYS A 64 28.48 15.69 23.35
C LYS A 64 27.27 14.77 23.09
N LEU A 65 27.52 13.53 22.66
CA LEU A 65 26.46 12.53 22.57
C LEU A 65 25.99 12.13 23.97
N THR A 66 24.69 12.21 24.22
CA THR A 66 23.99 11.88 25.47
C THR A 66 23.09 10.66 25.36
N ILE A 67 22.86 10.15 24.14
CA ILE A 67 22.16 8.88 23.92
C ILE A 67 23.01 7.71 24.42
N PRO A 68 22.42 6.65 25.00
CA PRO A 68 23.17 5.54 25.59
C PRO A 68 23.81 4.58 24.55
N GLY A 69 23.43 4.70 23.28
CA GLY A 69 23.84 3.80 22.20
C GLY A 69 22.82 3.81 21.07
N LEU A 70 22.87 2.82 20.18
CA LEU A 70 21.90 2.57 19.11
C LEU A 70 21.46 1.10 19.14
N LEU A 71 20.16 0.84 19.01
CA LEU A 71 19.62 -0.51 18.81
C LEU A 71 19.32 -0.70 17.32
N PHE A 72 20.16 -1.43 16.61
CA PHE A 72 19.92 -1.76 15.22
C PHE A 72 18.95 -2.94 15.08
N ILE A 73 17.96 -2.80 14.20
CA ILE A 73 17.11 -3.89 13.73
C ILE A 73 17.56 -4.26 12.33
N ASP A 74 18.18 -5.43 12.17
CA ASP A 74 18.49 -5.98 10.86
C ASP A 74 17.23 -6.57 10.25
N THR A 75 16.86 -6.10 9.06
CA THR A 75 15.69 -6.61 8.35
C THR A 75 16.12 -7.42 7.13
N PRO A 76 15.48 -8.56 6.88
CA PRO A 76 15.73 -9.35 5.68
C PRO A 76 15.39 -8.57 4.40
N GLY A 77 16.23 -8.77 3.37
CA GLY A 77 16.11 -8.07 2.09
C GLY A 77 15.21 -8.74 1.05
N HIS A 78 14.88 -10.01 1.23
CA HIS A 78 14.14 -10.79 0.23
C HIS A 78 12.66 -10.40 0.20
N GLU A 79 12.01 -10.49 -0.97
CA GLU A 79 10.59 -10.11 -1.16
C GLU A 79 9.67 -10.88 -0.21
N ALA A 80 9.95 -12.17 0.00
CA ALA A 80 9.25 -13.04 0.96
C ALA A 80 9.22 -12.54 2.43
N PHE A 81 10.02 -11.52 2.79
CA PHE A 81 10.09 -10.99 4.16
C PHE A 81 9.63 -9.54 4.29
N THR A 82 8.78 -9.07 3.37
CA THR A 82 8.13 -7.74 3.40
C THR A 82 7.53 -7.40 4.78
N ASN A 83 6.91 -8.37 5.46
CA ASN A 83 6.29 -8.15 6.76
C ASN A 83 7.29 -7.77 7.85
N LEU A 84 8.51 -8.29 7.74
CA LEU A 84 9.58 -8.01 8.68
C LEU A 84 10.15 -6.61 8.48
N ARG A 85 10.25 -6.13 7.23
CA ARG A 85 10.61 -4.73 6.93
C ARG A 85 9.56 -3.75 7.44
N LYS A 86 8.26 -4.06 7.29
CA LYS A 86 7.18 -3.22 7.82
C LYS A 86 7.22 -3.11 9.34
N ARG A 87 7.44 -4.24 10.03
CA ARG A 87 7.60 -4.27 11.49
C ARG A 87 8.83 -3.48 11.93
N GLY A 88 9.96 -3.66 11.25
CA GLY A 88 11.17 -2.86 11.49
C GLY A 88 10.91 -1.36 11.32
N GLY A 89 10.14 -0.98 10.30
CA GLY A 89 9.73 0.40 10.05
C GLY A 89 8.80 0.96 11.14
N SER A 90 7.75 0.26 11.53
CA SER A 90 6.76 0.78 12.49
C SER A 90 7.33 1.04 13.89
N ILE A 91 8.38 0.29 14.27
CA ILE A 91 9.01 0.37 15.59
C ILE A 91 10.23 1.29 15.59
N ALA A 92 10.78 1.58 14.42
CA ALA A 92 11.99 2.37 14.30
C ALA A 92 11.76 3.85 14.58
N ASP A 93 12.68 4.43 15.35
CA ASP A 93 12.78 5.88 15.49
C ASP A 93 13.46 6.51 14.27
N LEU A 94 14.39 5.77 13.64
CA LEU A 94 15.15 6.16 12.46
C LEU A 94 15.44 4.94 11.59
N ALA A 95 15.66 5.12 10.29
CA ALA A 95 16.14 4.04 9.43
C ALA A 95 17.42 4.36 8.65
N VAL A 96 18.13 3.31 8.25
CA VAL A 96 19.23 3.34 7.28
C VAL A 96 18.81 2.58 6.04
N LEU A 97 18.63 3.29 4.93
CA LEU A 97 18.35 2.69 3.64
C LEU A 97 19.66 2.41 2.91
N VAL A 98 20.06 1.14 2.85
CA VAL A 98 21.28 0.69 2.19
C VAL A 98 20.99 0.48 0.70
N ILE A 99 21.76 1.15 -0.14
CA ILE A 99 21.65 1.07 -1.60
C ILE A 99 23.03 0.79 -2.19
N ASP A 100 23.17 -0.24 -3.02
CA ASP A 100 24.40 -0.42 -3.80
C ASP A 100 24.52 0.74 -4.81
N VAL A 101 25.55 1.57 -4.65
CA VAL A 101 25.78 2.76 -5.47
C VAL A 101 25.99 2.42 -6.95
N ASN A 102 26.39 1.18 -7.26
CA ASN A 102 26.64 0.72 -8.62
C ASN A 102 25.38 0.18 -9.31
N GLU A 103 24.38 -0.24 -8.53
CA GLU A 103 23.11 -0.78 -9.06
C GLU A 103 21.96 0.23 -9.02
N GLY A 104 22.00 1.16 -8.06
CA GLY A 104 20.91 2.10 -7.84
C GLY A 104 19.67 1.45 -7.25
N PHE A 105 18.50 1.97 -7.61
CA PHE A 105 17.23 1.52 -7.04
C PHE A 105 16.81 0.16 -7.58
N ARG A 106 16.31 -0.68 -6.67
CA ARG A 106 15.71 -1.98 -6.97
C ARG A 106 14.31 -2.06 -6.36
N PRO A 107 13.47 -3.06 -6.72
CA PRO A 107 12.08 -3.13 -6.26
C PRO A 107 11.92 -3.02 -4.72
N GLN A 108 12.77 -3.71 -3.96
CA GLN A 108 12.74 -3.69 -2.49
C GLN A 108 13.27 -2.37 -1.89
N THR A 109 14.08 -1.61 -2.64
CA THR A 109 14.45 -0.23 -2.27
C THR A 109 13.23 0.67 -2.31
N ILE A 110 12.43 0.57 -3.39
CA ILE A 110 11.18 1.33 -3.57
C ILE A 110 10.18 0.94 -2.48
N GLU A 111 10.03 -0.37 -2.24
CA GLU A 111 9.19 -0.88 -1.16
C GLU A 111 9.60 -0.33 0.21
N SER A 112 10.90 -0.34 0.53
CA SER A 112 11.43 0.20 1.79
C SER A 112 11.11 1.69 1.94
N LEU A 113 11.27 2.48 0.88
CA LEU A 113 10.93 3.91 0.88
C LEU A 113 9.43 4.15 1.13
N ASN A 114 8.57 3.31 0.55
CA ASN A 114 7.13 3.39 0.78
C ASN A 114 6.77 3.05 2.24
N ILE A 115 7.39 2.01 2.81
CA ILE A 115 7.23 1.68 4.24
C ILE A 115 7.63 2.87 5.12
N LEU A 116 8.80 3.45 4.87
CA LEU A 116 9.29 4.61 5.63
C LEU A 116 8.35 5.81 5.51
N ARG A 117 7.76 6.04 4.33
CA ARG A 117 6.77 7.09 4.11
C ARG A 117 5.48 6.83 4.89
N SER A 118 4.93 5.63 4.82
CA SER A 118 3.68 5.27 5.49
C SER A 118 3.78 5.43 7.01
N TYR A 119 4.92 5.05 7.60
CA TYR A 119 5.17 5.19 9.04
C TYR A 119 5.83 6.53 9.43
N LYS A 120 6.09 7.42 8.47
CA LYS A 120 6.76 8.73 8.68
C LYS A 120 8.09 8.59 9.43
N VAL A 121 8.83 7.53 9.14
CA VAL A 121 10.11 7.24 9.80
C VAL A 121 11.22 8.04 9.10
N PRO A 122 11.94 8.91 9.81
CA PRO A 122 13.08 9.61 9.23
C PRO A 122 14.20 8.63 8.89
N PHE A 123 14.95 8.89 7.81
CA PHE A 123 15.98 7.95 7.36
C PHE A 123 17.20 8.62 6.73
N VAL A 124 18.30 7.88 6.72
CA VAL A 124 19.56 8.21 6.03
C VAL A 124 19.83 7.14 4.97
N VAL A 125 20.39 7.52 3.84
CA VAL A 125 20.81 6.58 2.78
C VAL A 125 22.28 6.25 2.94
N ALA A 126 22.58 4.95 3.07
CA ALA A 126 23.94 4.43 2.99
C ALA A 126 24.21 3.97 1.54
N ALA A 127 24.90 4.79 0.76
CA ALA A 127 25.31 4.46 -0.60
C ALA A 127 26.52 3.51 -0.57
N ASN A 128 26.22 2.22 -0.49
CA ASN A 128 27.15 1.15 -0.21
C ASN A 128 27.93 0.68 -1.44
N LYS A 129 29.00 -0.08 -1.19
CA LYS A 129 29.89 -0.71 -2.17
C LYS A 129 30.68 0.26 -3.04
N ILE A 130 31.10 1.39 -2.46
CA ILE A 130 32.02 2.33 -3.12
C ILE A 130 33.37 1.70 -3.49
N ASP A 131 33.79 0.65 -2.76
CA ASP A 131 34.99 -0.14 -3.04
C ASP A 131 34.96 -0.84 -4.41
N ARG A 132 33.77 -0.99 -5.00
CA ARG A 132 33.59 -1.58 -6.34
C ARG A 132 33.64 -0.55 -7.46
N ILE A 133 33.75 0.74 -7.16
CA ILE A 133 33.94 1.78 -8.18
C ILE A 133 35.30 1.55 -8.83
N ARG A 134 35.32 1.55 -10.16
CA ARG A 134 36.55 1.28 -10.91
C ARG A 134 37.64 2.29 -10.51
N GLY A 135 38.80 1.78 -10.09
CA GLY A 135 39.93 2.61 -9.68
C GLY A 135 39.85 3.15 -8.26
N TRP A 136 38.82 2.81 -7.48
CA TRP A 136 38.75 3.13 -6.06
C TRP A 136 39.92 2.49 -5.31
N ASN A 137 40.65 3.30 -4.55
CA ASN A 137 41.75 2.87 -3.71
C ASN A 137 41.28 2.80 -2.26
N SER A 138 40.81 1.61 -1.85
CA SER A 138 40.21 1.35 -0.54
C SER A 138 41.17 1.54 0.63
N ARG A 139 40.68 2.12 1.72
CA ARG A 139 41.42 2.24 2.99
C ARG A 139 40.55 1.80 4.16
N GLU A 140 40.97 0.78 4.90
CA GLU A 140 40.13 0.22 5.95
C GLU A 140 39.73 1.23 7.04
N MET A 141 38.44 1.20 7.39
CA MET A 141 37.82 1.95 8.49
C MET A 141 38.06 3.47 8.46
N ARG A 142 38.37 4.03 7.29
CA ARG A 142 38.65 5.47 7.16
C ARG A 142 37.37 6.30 7.01
N PRO A 143 37.38 7.54 7.53
CA PRO A 143 36.34 8.51 7.21
C PRO A 143 36.21 8.69 5.69
N ILE A 144 35.00 8.65 5.15
CA ILE A 144 34.77 8.81 3.70
C ILE A 144 35.29 10.15 3.20
N SER A 145 35.20 11.20 4.01
CA SER A 145 35.75 12.53 3.73
C SER A 145 37.27 12.54 3.56
N GLU A 146 38.00 11.64 4.23
CA GLU A 146 39.44 11.43 4.03
C GLU A 146 39.69 10.58 2.79
N SER A 147 38.94 9.50 2.62
CA SER A 147 39.10 8.58 1.49
C SER A 147 38.88 9.26 0.15
N ILE A 148 37.82 10.08 0.00
CA ILE A 148 37.52 10.82 -1.25
C ILE A 148 38.69 11.73 -1.65
N ARG A 149 39.27 12.48 -0.69
CA ARG A 149 40.39 13.42 -0.96
C ARG A 149 41.66 12.74 -1.48
N LYS A 150 41.80 11.43 -1.26
CA LYS A 150 42.96 10.64 -1.67
C LYS A 150 42.72 9.84 -2.95
N GLN A 151 41.52 9.91 -3.52
CA GLN A 151 41.21 9.28 -4.79
C GLN A 151 41.70 10.14 -5.97
N LYS A 152 41.87 9.49 -7.13
CA LYS A 152 42.10 10.19 -8.39
C LYS A 152 40.85 10.97 -8.78
N GLU A 153 41.01 12.12 -9.43
CA GLU A 153 39.90 13.01 -9.78
C GLU A 153 38.77 12.31 -10.55
N TRP A 154 39.12 11.50 -11.56
CA TRP A 154 38.13 10.75 -12.35
C TRP A 154 37.34 9.71 -11.52
N VAL A 155 37.93 9.18 -10.44
CA VAL A 155 37.24 8.24 -9.52
C VAL A 155 36.23 9.01 -8.66
N VAL A 156 36.60 10.22 -8.20
CA VAL A 156 35.69 11.10 -7.46
C VAL A 156 34.52 11.53 -8.34
N GLN A 157 34.78 11.88 -9.60
CA GLN A 157 33.74 12.22 -10.59
C GLN A 157 32.78 11.05 -10.83
N GLU A 158 33.29 9.81 -10.92
CA GLU A 158 32.45 8.62 -11.06
C GLU A 158 31.57 8.38 -9.81
N LEU A 159 32.12 8.56 -8.60
CA LEU A 159 31.32 8.52 -7.37
C LEU A 159 30.23 9.61 -7.38
N ASP A 160 30.59 10.85 -7.70
CA ASP A 160 29.65 11.98 -7.75
C ASP A 160 28.51 11.75 -8.75
N LYS A 161 28.84 11.19 -9.93
CA LYS A 161 27.84 10.81 -10.93
C LYS A 161 26.84 9.80 -10.37
N LYS A 162 27.32 8.72 -9.73
CA LYS A 162 26.44 7.70 -9.15
C LYS A 162 25.58 8.24 -8.02
N ILE A 163 26.13 9.11 -7.17
CA ILE A 163 25.35 9.79 -6.12
C ILE A 163 24.26 10.68 -6.74
N TYR A 164 24.57 11.40 -7.82
CA TYR A 164 23.59 12.21 -8.53
C TYR A 164 22.44 11.38 -9.12
N GLU A 165 22.73 10.19 -9.64
CA GLU A 165 21.71 9.23 -10.10
C GLU A 165 20.78 8.77 -8.95
N LEU A 166 21.33 8.56 -7.74
CA LEU A 166 20.55 8.26 -6.54
C LEU A 166 19.68 9.45 -6.12
N VAL A 167 20.21 10.68 -6.14
CA VAL A 167 19.45 11.91 -5.87
C VAL A 167 18.27 12.03 -6.84
N GLY A 168 18.50 11.85 -8.14
CA GLY A 168 17.43 11.88 -9.14
C GLY A 168 16.35 10.82 -8.89
N SER A 169 16.75 9.63 -8.43
CA SER A 169 15.82 8.55 -8.10
C SER A 169 15.00 8.83 -6.84
N LEU A 170 15.60 9.39 -5.79
CA LEU A 170 14.91 9.86 -4.59
C LEU A 170 13.94 11.01 -4.91
N SER A 171 14.34 11.94 -5.78
CA SER A 171 13.50 13.06 -6.20
C SER A 171 12.25 12.59 -6.96
N ARG A 172 12.36 11.60 -7.86
CA ARG A 172 11.19 10.97 -8.51
C ARG A 172 10.25 10.31 -7.52
N MET A 173 10.78 9.78 -6.41
CA MET A 173 9.96 9.26 -5.33
C MET A 173 9.33 10.38 -4.49
N GLY A 174 9.78 11.63 -4.59
CA GLY A 174 9.29 12.77 -3.81
C GLY A 174 10.15 13.12 -2.59
N PHE A 175 11.39 12.65 -2.52
CA PHE A 175 12.35 12.99 -1.48
C PHE A 175 13.43 13.94 -2.00
N SER A 176 13.61 15.10 -1.36
CA SER A 176 14.82 15.90 -1.56
C SER A 176 15.99 15.22 -0.87
N ALA A 177 17.12 15.07 -1.54
CA ALA A 177 18.27 14.33 -1.01
C ALA A 177 19.58 14.91 -1.53
N GLU A 178 20.63 14.81 -0.73
CA GLU A 178 21.96 15.29 -1.09
C GLU A 178 23.04 14.53 -0.29
N ARG A 179 24.28 14.55 -0.78
CA ARG A 179 25.44 13.97 -0.08
C ARG A 179 25.70 14.70 1.25
N PHE A 180 26.04 13.94 2.27
CA PHE A 180 26.14 14.41 3.66
C PHE A 180 26.96 15.70 3.88
N ASP A 181 28.01 15.91 3.09
CA ASP A 181 28.93 17.05 3.15
C ASP A 181 28.41 18.32 2.45
N ARG A 182 27.28 18.23 1.73
CA ARG A 182 26.66 19.34 0.99
C ARG A 182 25.33 19.80 1.57
N ILE A 183 24.78 19.05 2.55
CA ILE A 183 23.50 19.35 3.20
C ILE A 183 23.63 20.61 4.07
N ARG A 184 22.66 21.51 3.93
CA ARG A 184 22.53 22.70 4.80
C ARG A 184 21.49 22.50 5.89
N ASP A 185 20.39 21.81 5.56
CA ASP A 185 19.27 21.58 6.48
C ASP A 185 18.84 20.11 6.46
N PHE A 186 19.29 19.38 7.48
CA PHE A 186 18.96 17.98 7.70
C PHE A 186 17.47 17.71 7.99
N THR A 187 16.63 18.74 8.17
CA THR A 187 15.18 18.57 8.31
C THR A 187 14.43 18.53 6.97
N ARG A 188 15.07 18.99 5.89
CA ARG A 188 14.48 19.11 4.55
C ARG A 188 15.05 18.11 3.55
N GLU A 189 16.28 17.67 3.77
CA GLU A 189 17.02 16.84 2.82
C GLU A 189 17.39 15.50 3.45
N VAL A 190 17.09 14.41 2.74
CA VAL A 190 17.55 13.06 3.07
C VAL A 190 19.06 13.00 2.85
N CYS A 191 19.77 12.56 3.88
CA CYS A 191 21.23 12.49 3.85
C CYS A 191 21.73 11.23 3.14
N ILE A 192 22.62 11.40 2.17
CA ILE A 192 23.31 10.29 1.49
C ILE A 192 24.76 10.21 1.97
N VAL A 193 25.12 9.08 2.59
CA VAL A 193 26.48 8.80 3.07
C VAL A 193 27.10 7.70 2.20
N PRO A 194 28.16 7.96 1.43
CA PRO A 194 28.88 6.91 0.73
C PRO A 194 29.63 6.02 1.72
N VAL A 195 29.45 4.71 1.61
CA VAL A 195 30.05 3.73 2.51
C VAL A 195 30.56 2.50 1.77
N SER A 196 31.49 1.78 2.40
CA SER A 196 31.79 0.40 2.06
C SER A 196 31.62 -0.47 3.31
N ALA A 197 30.60 -1.31 3.29
CA ALA A 197 30.39 -2.33 4.31
C ALA A 197 31.55 -3.34 4.38
N LEU A 198 32.31 -3.53 3.29
CA LEU A 198 33.44 -4.44 3.25
C LEU A 198 34.67 -3.84 3.95
N THR A 199 35.05 -2.62 3.56
CA THR A 199 36.30 -1.98 4.03
C THR A 199 36.08 -1.20 5.33
N GLY A 200 34.85 -0.78 5.61
CA GLY A 200 34.48 0.08 6.73
C GLY A 200 34.56 1.58 6.41
N GLU A 201 34.92 1.95 5.17
CA GLU A 201 34.96 3.37 4.77
C GLU A 201 33.58 4.02 4.91
N GLY A 202 33.54 5.21 5.50
CA GLY A 202 32.30 6.00 5.68
C GLY A 202 31.36 5.53 6.79
N ILE A 203 31.59 4.37 7.40
CA ILE A 203 30.84 3.93 8.59
C ILE A 203 30.97 4.95 9.75
N PRO A 204 32.15 5.54 10.02
CA PRO A 204 32.27 6.58 11.04
C PRO A 204 31.34 7.78 10.80
N GLU A 205 31.27 8.33 9.58
CA GLU A 205 30.34 9.42 9.25
C GLU A 205 28.87 8.96 9.36
N LEU A 206 28.54 7.75 8.88
CA LEU A 206 27.18 7.23 8.95
C LEU A 206 26.68 7.15 10.39
N LEU A 207 27.47 6.56 11.29
CA LEU A 207 27.14 6.44 12.71
C LEU A 207 27.03 7.82 13.38
N ALA A 208 27.98 8.72 13.11
CA ALA A 208 27.96 10.07 13.66
C ALA A 208 26.69 10.85 13.24
N ILE A 209 26.29 10.74 11.97
CA ILE A 209 25.07 11.38 11.44
C ILE A 209 23.83 10.78 12.09
N ILE A 210 23.71 9.45 12.14
CA ILE A 210 22.56 8.77 12.76
C ILE A 210 22.42 9.18 14.24
N SER A 211 23.51 9.12 15.00
CA SER A 211 23.52 9.50 16.42
C SER A 211 23.15 10.98 16.61
N GLY A 212 23.69 11.87 15.76
CA GLY A 212 23.40 13.30 15.80
C GLY A 212 21.93 13.63 15.47
N LEU A 213 21.37 13.01 14.42
CA LEU A 213 19.98 13.18 14.03
C LEU A 213 19.02 12.68 15.11
N ALA A 214 19.29 11.48 15.65
CA ALA A 214 18.46 10.90 16.69
C ALA A 214 18.48 11.77 17.96
N GLN A 215 19.64 12.22 18.40
CA GLN A 215 19.74 13.10 19.57
C GLN A 215 19.05 14.45 19.34
N LYS A 216 19.28 15.10 18.19
CA LYS A 216 18.79 16.46 17.95
C LYS A 216 17.28 16.52 17.72
N TYR A 217 16.73 15.55 16.99
CA TYR A 217 15.34 15.63 16.51
C TYR A 217 14.39 14.65 17.20
N LEU A 218 14.91 13.58 17.83
CA LEU A 218 14.07 12.52 18.42
C LEU A 218 14.12 12.49 19.96
N GLU A 219 14.80 13.45 20.60
CA GLU A 219 14.99 13.48 22.08
C GLU A 219 13.68 13.29 22.86
N LYS A 220 12.58 13.92 22.40
CA LYS A 220 11.26 13.80 23.03
C LYS A 220 10.70 12.38 22.95
N ASN A 221 10.90 11.69 21.84
CA ASN A 221 10.40 10.34 21.58
C ASN A 221 11.25 9.26 22.27
N LEU A 222 12.49 9.60 22.65
CA LEU A 222 13.43 8.70 23.32
C LEU A 222 13.32 8.74 24.85
N LYS A 223 12.42 9.56 25.42
CA LYS A 223 12.15 9.56 26.86
C LYS A 223 11.29 8.34 27.21
N ILE A 224 11.73 7.60 28.23
CA ILE A 224 11.06 6.39 28.73
C ILE A 224 10.93 6.42 30.24
N GLU A 225 9.96 5.68 30.74
CA GLU A 225 9.82 5.38 32.16
C GLU A 225 10.67 4.16 32.51
N ALA A 226 11.99 4.32 32.66
CA ALA A 226 12.93 3.20 32.78
C ALA A 226 12.64 2.17 33.91
N LYS A 227 11.87 2.55 34.94
CA LYS A 227 11.43 1.66 36.04
C LYS A 227 9.93 1.33 36.01
N GLY A 228 9.21 1.87 35.03
CA GLY A 228 7.80 1.60 34.79
C GLY A 228 7.57 0.20 34.20
N PRO A 229 6.30 -0.23 34.08
CA PRO A 229 5.96 -1.49 33.44
C PRO A 229 6.40 -1.48 31.96
N GLY A 230 7.08 -2.55 31.55
CA GLY A 230 7.56 -2.75 30.19
C GLY A 230 6.44 -2.67 29.15
N LYS A 231 6.72 -1.97 28.05
CA LYS A 231 5.90 -1.95 26.85
C LYS A 231 6.76 -2.32 25.66
N GLY A 232 6.26 -3.26 24.88
CA GLY A 232 6.94 -3.74 23.69
C GLY A 232 5.95 -4.20 22.64
N THR A 233 6.49 -4.74 21.57
CA THR A 233 5.72 -5.31 20.47
C THR A 233 6.35 -6.62 20.05
N VAL A 234 5.49 -7.60 19.74
CA VAL A 234 5.91 -8.89 19.20
C VAL A 234 6.48 -8.66 17.80
N LEU A 235 7.74 -9.01 17.59
CA LEU A 235 8.34 -9.10 16.28
C LEU A 235 7.98 -10.41 15.62
N GLU A 236 8.26 -11.53 16.28
CA GLU A 236 8.11 -12.88 15.73
C GLU A 236 7.64 -13.84 16.82
N VAL A 237 6.88 -14.86 16.40
CA VAL A 237 6.47 -16.00 17.24
C VAL A 237 7.14 -17.23 16.66
N LYS A 238 7.93 -17.95 17.46
CA LYS A 238 8.69 -19.11 16.97
C LYS A 238 8.91 -20.17 18.03
N GLU A 239 8.98 -21.41 17.56
CA GLU A 239 9.33 -22.55 18.40
C GLU A 239 10.85 -22.62 18.58
N GLU A 240 11.29 -22.71 19.83
CA GLU A 240 12.69 -22.80 20.20
C GLU A 240 12.95 -24.13 20.94
N PRO A 241 13.93 -24.93 20.50
CA PRO A 241 14.25 -26.21 21.12
C PRO A 241 14.53 -26.07 22.63
N GLY A 242 13.76 -26.80 23.45
CA GLY A 242 13.89 -26.80 24.91
C GLY A 242 13.13 -25.69 25.64
N LEU A 243 12.63 -24.68 24.93
CA LEU A 243 11.84 -23.57 25.52
C LEU A 243 10.37 -23.57 25.06
N GLY A 244 10.05 -24.33 24.01
CA GLY A 244 8.72 -24.34 23.40
C GLY A 244 8.50 -23.08 22.56
N ILE A 245 7.26 -22.60 22.49
CA ILE A 245 6.95 -21.39 21.73
C ILE A 245 7.42 -20.16 22.49
N THR A 246 8.19 -19.33 21.81
CA THR A 246 8.77 -18.08 22.29
C THR A 246 8.32 -16.92 21.41
N ILE A 247 8.37 -15.73 21.96
CA ILE A 247 8.17 -14.49 21.20
C ILE A 247 9.45 -13.65 21.25
N ASP A 248 9.83 -13.12 20.10
CA ASP A 248 10.87 -12.10 20.01
C ASP A 248 10.20 -10.73 20.09
N VAL A 249 10.64 -9.88 21.01
CA VAL A 249 9.99 -8.63 21.36
C VAL A 249 10.99 -7.49 21.31
N ILE A 250 10.58 -6.35 20.73
CA ILE A 250 11.27 -5.08 20.96
C ILE A 250 10.57 -4.37 22.09
N LEU A 251 11.30 -4.21 23.21
CA LEU A 251 10.87 -3.39 24.33
C LEU A 251 11.25 -1.94 24.03
N TYR A 252 10.27 -1.05 23.95
CA TYR A 252 10.48 0.37 23.60
C TYR A 252 10.20 1.32 24.77
N ASP A 253 9.59 0.84 25.87
CA ASP A 253 9.41 1.61 27.10
C ASP A 253 9.41 0.67 28.32
N GLY A 254 9.70 1.20 29.50
CA GLY A 254 9.66 0.43 30.75
C GLY A 254 10.71 -0.66 30.90
N MET A 255 10.43 -1.56 31.83
CA MET A 255 11.25 -2.71 32.18
C MET A 255 10.39 -3.97 32.31
N ILE A 256 10.95 -5.10 31.89
CA ILE A 256 10.37 -6.44 32.08
C ILE A 256 11.31 -7.30 32.90
N ARG A 257 10.75 -8.09 33.82
CA ARG A 257 11.49 -9.00 34.69
C ARG A 257 11.03 -10.43 34.51
N ARG A 258 11.92 -11.36 34.85
CA ARG A 258 11.55 -12.76 34.98
C ARG A 258 10.50 -12.90 36.08
N GLY A 259 9.44 -13.65 35.79
CA GLY A 259 8.31 -13.81 36.69
C GLY A 259 7.26 -12.69 36.61
N ASP A 260 7.47 -11.63 35.82
CA ASP A 260 6.40 -10.67 35.55
C ASP A 260 5.24 -11.35 34.80
N GLU A 261 4.03 -10.87 35.06
CA GLU A 261 2.88 -11.18 34.21
C GLU A 261 2.85 -10.21 33.03
N ILE A 262 2.56 -10.72 31.85
CA ILE A 262 2.46 -9.96 30.61
C ILE A 262 1.11 -10.20 29.96
N VAL A 263 0.58 -9.14 29.34
CA VAL A 263 -0.56 -9.20 28.44
C VAL A 263 -0.02 -9.10 27.02
N VAL A 264 -0.26 -10.14 26.21
CA VAL A 264 0.18 -10.22 24.82
C VAL A 264 -1.04 -10.20 23.91
N GLY A 265 -1.01 -9.39 22.86
CA GLY A 265 -2.12 -9.34 21.91
C GLY A 265 -2.29 -10.62 21.09
N SER A 266 -3.54 -11.05 20.93
CA SER A 266 -3.97 -12.17 20.10
C SER A 266 -5.16 -11.76 19.21
N LEU A 267 -5.59 -12.61 18.27
CA LEU A 267 -6.79 -12.35 17.44
C LEU A 267 -8.12 -12.52 18.21
N GLU A 268 -8.09 -13.24 19.33
CA GLU A 268 -9.26 -13.51 20.17
C GLU A 268 -9.22 -12.62 21.43
N GLU A 269 -8.94 -13.22 22.59
CA GLU A 269 -8.71 -12.50 23.83
C GLU A 269 -7.20 -12.32 24.07
N PRO A 270 -6.75 -11.15 24.55
CA PRO A 270 -5.36 -10.95 24.93
C PRO A 270 -4.89 -12.03 25.92
N ILE A 271 -3.69 -12.55 25.69
CA ILE A 271 -3.10 -13.63 26.47
C ILE A 271 -2.48 -13.04 27.72
N LEU A 272 -3.02 -13.38 28.90
CA LEU A 272 -2.37 -13.12 30.19
C LEU A 272 -1.50 -14.32 30.56
N THR A 273 -0.18 -14.11 30.65
CA THR A 273 0.76 -15.19 30.95
C THR A 273 1.94 -14.69 31.79
N LYS A 274 2.72 -15.62 32.36
CA LYS A 274 3.85 -15.30 33.24
C LYS A 274 5.17 -15.61 32.56
N VAL A 275 6.10 -14.65 32.58
CA VAL A 275 7.44 -14.77 31.99
C VAL A 275 8.23 -15.84 32.73
N ARG A 276 8.62 -16.91 32.02
CA ARG A 276 9.47 -17.98 32.56
C ARG A 276 10.95 -17.67 32.43
N ALA A 277 11.33 -17.12 31.29
CA ALA A 277 12.71 -16.73 30.98
C ALA A 277 12.74 -15.50 30.06
N LEU A 278 13.72 -14.65 30.31
CA LEU A 278 14.13 -13.56 29.42
C LEU A 278 15.50 -13.88 28.88
N LEU A 279 15.63 -13.81 27.56
CA LEU A 279 16.84 -14.16 26.86
C LEU A 279 17.30 -12.94 26.06
N LYS A 280 18.46 -12.40 26.45
CA LYS A 280 19.09 -11.26 25.80
C LYS A 280 20.35 -11.70 25.05
N PRO A 281 20.59 -11.23 23.81
CA PRO A 281 21.90 -11.36 23.17
C PRO A 281 22.96 -10.63 23.98
N LYS A 282 24.21 -11.12 23.97
CA LYS A 282 25.33 -10.35 24.52
C LYS A 282 25.54 -9.07 23.67
N PRO A 283 26.10 -7.98 24.21
CA PRO A 283 26.45 -6.81 23.41
C PRO A 283 27.31 -7.20 22.21
N LEU A 284 27.05 -6.61 21.03
CA LEU A 284 27.67 -6.95 19.73
C LEU A 284 27.30 -8.32 19.14
N ASP A 285 26.69 -9.21 19.92
CA ASP A 285 26.06 -10.43 19.41
C ASP A 285 24.61 -10.15 19.00
N GLU A 286 24.06 -11.02 18.16
CA GLU A 286 22.70 -10.92 17.65
C GLU A 286 21.83 -12.06 18.18
N ILE A 287 20.51 -11.87 18.20
CA ILE A 287 19.51 -12.91 18.51
C ILE A 287 19.72 -14.21 17.68
N ARG A 288 20.51 -14.16 16.60
CA ARG A 288 20.75 -15.23 15.61
C ARG A 288 22.10 -15.98 15.73
N ASP A 289 23.10 -15.56 16.53
CA ASP A 289 24.42 -16.24 16.55
C ASP A 289 24.40 -17.58 17.35
N PRO A 290 24.89 -18.71 16.77
CA PRO A 290 24.87 -20.02 17.42
C PRO A 290 25.90 -20.27 18.54
N ARG A 291 26.83 -19.34 18.85
CA ARG A 291 27.82 -19.53 19.94
C ARG A 291 27.38 -18.81 21.22
N GLU A 292 27.20 -19.58 22.31
CA GLU A 292 26.69 -19.16 23.63
C GLU A 292 25.37 -18.37 23.59
N LYS A 293 24.31 -19.14 23.30
CA LYS A 293 23.00 -18.75 22.74
C LYS A 293 22.31 -17.51 23.31
N PHE A 294 22.25 -17.32 24.62
CA PHE A 294 21.57 -16.19 25.24
C PHE A 294 22.05 -16.09 26.68
N SER A 295 22.29 -14.89 27.20
CA SER A 295 22.36 -14.74 28.65
C SER A 295 20.92 -14.72 29.17
N SER A 296 20.57 -15.70 30.00
CA SER A 296 19.37 -15.58 30.84
C SER A 296 19.57 -14.37 31.72
N VAL A 297 18.65 -13.42 31.64
CA VAL A 297 18.68 -12.18 32.40
C VAL A 297 17.47 -12.12 33.32
N GLU A 298 17.65 -11.55 34.50
CA GLU A 298 16.56 -11.37 35.46
C GLU A 298 15.69 -10.17 35.09
N GLU A 299 16.25 -9.14 34.47
CA GLU A 299 15.51 -7.96 34.01
C GLU A 299 16.09 -7.35 32.73
N VAL A 300 15.23 -6.71 31.93
CA VAL A 300 15.57 -5.99 30.70
C VAL A 300 14.87 -4.64 30.69
N THR A 301 15.60 -3.56 30.39
CA THR A 301 15.08 -2.19 30.27
C THR A 301 15.10 -1.74 28.81
N ALA A 302 14.10 -0.97 28.39
CA ALA A 302 14.02 -0.42 27.04
C ALA A 302 15.18 0.55 26.72
N ALA A 303 15.65 0.68 25.47
CA ALA A 303 15.23 -0.07 24.27
C ALA A 303 16.03 -1.37 24.19
N ALA A 304 15.37 -2.51 23.99
CA ALA A 304 16.07 -3.79 23.89
C ALA A 304 15.31 -4.80 23.03
N GLY A 305 16.07 -5.61 22.29
CA GLY A 305 15.55 -6.85 21.72
C GLY A 305 15.63 -7.96 22.76
N VAL A 306 14.50 -8.56 23.10
CA VAL A 306 14.40 -9.62 24.11
C VAL A 306 13.57 -10.78 23.58
N LYS A 307 14.07 -11.99 23.77
CA LYS A 307 13.29 -13.21 23.57
C LYS A 307 12.61 -13.57 24.89
N ILE A 308 11.30 -13.78 24.83
CA ILE A 308 10.48 -14.12 25.99
C ILE A 308 9.95 -15.54 25.82
N ALA A 309 10.19 -16.37 26.82
CA ALA A 309 9.55 -17.67 26.96
C ALA A 309 8.45 -17.59 28.03
N ALA A 310 7.21 -17.90 27.65
CA ALA A 310 6.06 -17.96 28.55
C ALA A 310 5.05 -19.00 28.01
N PRO A 311 4.18 -19.56 28.86
CA PRO A 311 3.14 -20.48 28.39
C PRO A 311 2.08 -19.76 27.54
N SER A 312 1.40 -20.52 26.69
CA SER A 312 0.21 -20.08 25.95
C SER A 312 0.47 -18.99 24.89
N LEU A 313 1.70 -18.90 24.38
CA LEU A 313 2.10 -17.93 23.36
C LEU A 313 1.80 -18.38 21.91
N GLU A 314 1.24 -19.58 21.72
CA GLU A 314 0.87 -20.16 20.40
C GLU A 314 -0.04 -19.20 19.60
N LYS A 315 -0.94 -18.52 20.30
CA LYS A 315 -1.96 -17.63 19.73
C LYS A 315 -1.50 -16.17 19.62
N ALA A 316 -0.26 -15.85 20.02
CA ALA A 316 0.26 -14.49 19.92
C ALA A 316 0.35 -14.07 18.45
N VAL A 317 0.08 -12.80 18.19
CA VAL A 317 0.10 -12.26 16.82
C VAL A 317 1.32 -11.36 16.65
N ALA A 318 2.05 -11.52 15.55
CA ALA A 318 3.15 -10.63 15.23
C ALA A 318 2.64 -9.19 14.97
N GLY A 319 3.37 -8.21 15.52
CA GLY A 319 2.97 -6.80 15.55
C GLY A 319 2.01 -6.46 16.69
N SER A 320 1.61 -7.43 17.52
CA SER A 320 0.74 -7.15 18.67
C SER A 320 1.53 -6.57 19.84
N PRO A 321 0.88 -5.77 20.70
CA PRO A 321 1.54 -5.20 21.87
C PRO A 321 1.82 -6.27 22.93
N VAL A 322 2.90 -6.06 23.68
CA VAL A 322 3.27 -6.80 24.89
C VAL A 322 3.39 -5.80 26.03
N LEU A 323 2.55 -5.93 27.05
CA LEU A 323 2.54 -5.03 28.20
C LEU A 323 2.78 -5.81 29.48
N VAL A 324 3.71 -5.34 30.31
CA VAL A 324 3.91 -5.88 31.66
C VAL A 324 2.75 -5.46 32.56
N ALA A 325 2.07 -6.44 33.15
CA ALA A 325 0.95 -6.24 34.04
C ALA A 325 1.39 -6.44 35.49
N LYS A 326 1.27 -5.37 36.28
CA LYS A 326 1.47 -5.43 37.74
C LYS A 326 0.11 -5.60 38.43
N ASP A 327 -0.58 -4.49 38.71
CA ASP A 327 -1.81 -4.50 39.51
C ASP A 327 -3.08 -4.29 38.68
N ASN A 328 -2.97 -3.84 37.42
CA ASN A 328 -4.09 -3.42 36.57
C ASN A 328 -4.37 -4.37 35.39
N LYS A 329 -4.30 -5.68 35.64
CA LYS A 329 -4.40 -6.73 34.59
C LYS A 329 -5.63 -6.59 33.70
N GLU A 330 -6.81 -6.42 34.28
CA GLU A 330 -8.06 -6.32 33.52
C GLU A 330 -8.13 -5.06 32.65
N GLU A 331 -7.60 -3.93 33.14
CA GLU A 331 -7.53 -2.70 32.39
C GLU A 331 -6.58 -2.83 31.18
N LEU A 332 -5.42 -3.47 31.38
CA LEU A 332 -4.46 -3.74 30.31
C LEU A 332 -5.02 -4.70 29.26
N ILE A 333 -5.75 -5.74 29.67
CA ILE A 333 -6.45 -6.63 28.74
C ILE A 333 -7.46 -5.85 27.90
N LYS A 334 -8.29 -5.01 28.54
CA LYS A 334 -9.25 -4.15 27.81
C LYS A 334 -8.54 -3.20 26.85
N LYS A 335 -7.42 -2.61 27.27
CA LYS A 335 -6.62 -1.70 26.45
C LYS A 335 -6.04 -2.40 25.21
N VAL A 336 -5.35 -3.53 25.41
CA VAL A 336 -4.78 -4.32 24.30
C VAL A 336 -5.88 -4.79 23.35
N LYS A 337 -7.01 -5.24 23.88
CA LYS A 337 -8.16 -5.62 23.07
C LYS A 337 -8.70 -4.45 22.25
N SER A 338 -8.82 -3.26 22.85
CA SER A 338 -9.29 -2.06 22.13
C SER A 338 -8.34 -1.68 20.98
N GLU A 339 -7.04 -1.68 21.22
CA GLU A 339 -6.02 -1.35 20.23
C GLU A 339 -6.06 -2.31 19.03
N ILE A 340 -6.22 -3.61 19.29
CA ILE A 340 -6.36 -4.62 18.23
C ILE A 340 -7.70 -4.45 17.48
N SER A 341 -8.79 -4.12 18.19
CA SER A 341 -10.11 -3.92 17.57
C SER A 341 -10.22 -2.65 16.72
N GLU A 342 -9.34 -1.67 16.90
CA GLU A 342 -9.26 -0.51 15.99
C GLU A 342 -8.64 -0.89 14.64
N ILE A 343 -7.77 -1.91 14.64
CA ILE A 343 -7.11 -2.45 13.44
C ILE A 343 -8.00 -3.50 12.77
N ILE A 344 -8.63 -4.38 13.55
CA ILE A 344 -9.58 -5.39 13.06
C ILE A 344 -10.96 -4.76 12.94
N ILE A 345 -11.35 -4.43 11.71
CA ILE A 345 -12.56 -3.68 11.43
C ILE A 345 -13.66 -4.65 10.98
N GLU A 346 -14.83 -4.58 11.59
CA GLU A 346 -16.06 -5.18 11.06
C GLU A 346 -17.23 -4.19 11.19
N LYS A 347 -17.45 -3.38 10.14
CA LYS A 347 -18.52 -2.37 10.12
C LYS A 347 -19.83 -2.97 9.58
N LYS A 348 -20.83 -3.12 10.44
CA LYS A 348 -22.18 -3.52 10.02
C LYS A 348 -22.88 -2.40 9.23
N GLY A 349 -23.54 -2.76 8.13
CA GLY A 349 -24.37 -1.85 7.33
C GLY A 349 -23.61 -0.75 6.58
N LYS A 350 -22.29 -0.86 6.42
CA LYS A 350 -21.47 0.06 5.64
C LYS A 350 -20.95 -0.59 4.38
N VAL A 351 -20.80 0.22 3.33
CA VAL A 351 -20.20 -0.16 2.05
C VAL A 351 -18.71 0.14 2.11
N GLY A 352 -17.88 -0.85 1.78
CA GLY A 352 -16.43 -0.72 1.81
C GLY A 352 -15.73 -2.02 1.43
N LEU A 353 -14.44 -1.94 1.14
CA LEU A 353 -13.62 -3.09 0.77
C LEU A 353 -13.53 -4.12 1.88
N VAL A 354 -13.25 -5.36 1.48
CA VAL A 354 -12.81 -6.43 2.37
C VAL A 354 -11.29 -6.56 2.23
N VAL A 355 -10.57 -6.48 3.34
CA VAL A 355 -9.10 -6.51 3.38
C VAL A 355 -8.64 -7.64 4.31
N LYS A 356 -7.78 -8.52 3.79
CA LYS A 356 -7.16 -9.61 4.54
C LYS A 356 -5.63 -9.48 4.48
N ALA A 357 -4.97 -9.64 5.61
CA ALA A 357 -3.51 -9.58 5.70
C ALA A 357 -2.97 -10.67 6.62
N ASP A 358 -1.66 -10.89 6.59
CA ASP A 358 -0.99 -11.93 7.37
C ASP A 358 -0.64 -11.52 8.81
N THR A 359 -0.53 -10.20 9.08
CA THR A 359 -0.16 -9.63 10.37
C THR A 359 -0.86 -8.30 10.63
N LEU A 360 -0.95 -7.90 11.90
CA LEU A 360 -1.58 -6.63 12.29
C LEU A 360 -0.86 -5.42 11.67
N GLY A 361 0.47 -5.40 11.66
CA GLY A 361 1.22 -4.29 11.05
C GLY A 361 1.07 -4.20 9.53
N SER A 362 0.92 -5.33 8.82
CA SER A 362 0.59 -5.31 7.39
C SER A 362 -0.82 -4.78 7.16
N LEU A 363 -1.78 -5.17 7.99
CA LEU A 363 -3.16 -4.72 7.91
C LEU A 363 -3.26 -3.20 8.16
N GLU A 364 -2.63 -2.71 9.23
CA GLU A 364 -2.60 -1.28 9.58
C GLU A 364 -2.02 -0.42 8.44
N ALA A 365 -0.91 -0.85 7.84
CA ALA A 365 -0.30 -0.13 6.73
C ALA A 365 -1.23 -0.03 5.51
N ILE A 366 -1.94 -1.11 5.17
CA ILE A 366 -2.92 -1.10 4.06
C ILE A 366 -4.09 -0.17 4.40
N LEU A 367 -4.60 -0.24 5.63
CA LEU A 367 -5.71 0.61 6.08
C LEU A 367 -5.35 2.09 6.06
N SER A 368 -4.14 2.44 6.48
CA SER A 368 -3.61 3.81 6.42
C SER A 368 -3.55 4.30 4.97
N GLU A 369 -3.04 3.48 4.04
CA GLU A 369 -2.93 3.82 2.63
C GLU A 369 -4.31 4.00 1.97
N LEU A 370 -5.25 3.09 2.23
CA LEU A 370 -6.63 3.20 1.74
C LEU A 370 -7.32 4.45 2.29
N ARG A 371 -7.13 4.77 3.58
CA ARG A 371 -7.68 5.96 4.22
C ARG A 371 -7.13 7.25 3.61
N ASN A 372 -5.83 7.31 3.33
CA ASN A 372 -5.19 8.46 2.67
C ASN A 372 -5.76 8.71 1.27
N ARG A 373 -6.26 7.67 0.60
CA ARG A 373 -6.92 7.74 -0.71
C ARG A 373 -8.45 7.90 -0.63
N GLY A 374 -9.01 8.00 0.57
CA GLY A 374 -10.45 8.13 0.79
C GLY A 374 -11.25 6.87 0.46
N ILE A 375 -10.62 5.69 0.49
CA ILE A 375 -11.26 4.40 0.21
C ILE A 375 -11.78 3.81 1.53
N GLU A 376 -13.09 3.56 1.59
CA GLU A 376 -13.74 2.96 2.75
C GLU A 376 -13.49 1.45 2.82
N VAL A 377 -13.28 0.98 4.05
CA VAL A 377 -13.09 -0.43 4.39
C VAL A 377 -14.24 -0.88 5.29
N LYS A 378 -14.87 -1.99 4.90
CA LYS A 378 -15.96 -2.65 5.65
C LYS A 378 -15.41 -3.70 6.59
N ILE A 379 -14.53 -4.57 6.06
CA ILE A 379 -13.90 -5.67 6.80
C ILE A 379 -12.38 -5.53 6.66
N ALA A 380 -11.68 -5.58 7.79
CA ALA A 380 -10.23 -5.64 7.84
C ALA A 380 -9.84 -6.70 8.87
N ASP A 381 -9.16 -7.76 8.46
CA ASP A 381 -8.91 -8.89 9.34
C ASP A 381 -7.60 -9.62 9.01
N VAL A 382 -7.06 -10.35 9.98
CA VAL A 382 -5.82 -11.12 9.84
C VAL A 382 -6.15 -12.58 9.55
N GLY A 383 -5.56 -13.13 8.51
CA GLY A 383 -5.71 -14.53 8.13
C GLY A 383 -6.14 -14.73 6.67
N GLU A 384 -6.29 -16.01 6.30
CA GLU A 384 -6.59 -16.43 4.94
C GLU A 384 -7.97 -15.94 4.45
N VAL A 385 -8.12 -15.79 3.13
CA VAL A 385 -9.40 -15.40 2.54
C VAL A 385 -10.37 -16.58 2.58
N SER A 386 -11.51 -16.38 3.26
CA SER A 386 -12.55 -17.37 3.49
C SER A 386 -13.78 -17.14 2.62
N LYS A 387 -14.68 -18.13 2.56
CA LYS A 387 -15.97 -18.01 1.87
C LYS A 387 -16.82 -16.87 2.43
N ARG A 388 -16.75 -16.60 3.73
CA ARG A 388 -17.45 -15.47 4.38
C ARG A 388 -17.00 -14.13 3.77
N ASP A 389 -15.70 -13.96 3.57
CA ASP A 389 -15.13 -12.72 3.02
C ASP A 389 -15.66 -12.46 1.59
N VAL A 390 -15.84 -13.51 0.79
CA VAL A 390 -16.43 -13.44 -0.57
C VAL A 390 -17.89 -13.03 -0.54
N MET A 391 -18.68 -13.61 0.36
CA MET A 391 -20.09 -13.24 0.50
C MET A 391 -20.27 -11.77 0.91
N GLU A 392 -19.38 -11.27 1.77
CA GLU A 392 -19.40 -9.87 2.19
C GLU A 392 -19.00 -8.92 1.06
N ALA A 393 -17.96 -9.25 0.29
CA ALA A 393 -17.58 -8.50 -0.90
C ALA A 393 -18.68 -8.52 -1.98
N TYR A 394 -19.40 -9.63 -2.13
CA TYR A 394 -20.56 -9.73 -3.01
C TYR A 394 -21.73 -8.85 -2.57
N ALA A 395 -22.03 -8.79 -1.28
CA ALA A 395 -23.04 -7.87 -0.77
C ALA A 395 -22.66 -6.41 -1.08
N VAL A 396 -21.38 -6.04 -0.89
CA VAL A 396 -20.85 -4.71 -1.22
C VAL A 396 -20.93 -4.44 -2.72
N SER A 397 -20.64 -5.41 -3.58
CA SER A 397 -20.64 -5.22 -5.05
C SER A 397 -22.01 -4.89 -5.62
N LYS A 398 -23.11 -5.28 -4.94
CA LYS A 398 -24.48 -4.91 -5.31
C LYS A 398 -24.81 -3.45 -5.05
N GLU A 399 -24.19 -2.84 -4.04
CA GLU A 399 -24.38 -1.44 -3.70
C GLU A 399 -23.36 -0.54 -4.40
N ASN A 400 -22.09 -0.98 -4.45
CA ASN A 400 -21.01 -0.27 -5.11
C ASN A 400 -20.02 -1.27 -5.74
N SER A 401 -20.07 -1.38 -7.06
CA SER A 401 -19.21 -2.28 -7.85
C SER A 401 -17.71 -1.95 -7.75
N LEU A 402 -17.35 -0.71 -7.40
CA LEU A 402 -15.95 -0.29 -7.23
C LEU A 402 -15.35 -0.73 -5.90
N LEU A 403 -16.20 -0.99 -4.90
CA LEU A 403 -15.79 -1.43 -3.55
C LEU A 403 -16.05 -2.92 -3.32
N GLY A 404 -16.73 -3.59 -4.25
CA GLY A 404 -17.07 -5.01 -4.21
C GLY A 404 -15.92 -5.93 -4.60
N ALA A 405 -14.77 -5.80 -3.94
CA ALA A 405 -13.58 -6.61 -4.18
C ALA A 405 -12.90 -6.98 -2.85
N ILE A 406 -12.05 -8.01 -2.90
CA ILE A 406 -11.22 -8.42 -1.76
C ILE A 406 -9.76 -8.05 -2.03
N LEU A 407 -9.12 -7.36 -1.09
CA LEU A 407 -7.67 -7.15 -1.08
C LEU A 407 -7.02 -8.19 -0.17
N ALA A 408 -6.22 -9.09 -0.77
CA ALA A 408 -5.56 -10.20 -0.09
C ALA A 408 -4.04 -9.97 -0.06
N PHE A 409 -3.51 -9.51 1.07
CA PHE A 409 -2.10 -9.19 1.23
C PHE A 409 -1.32 -10.32 1.89
N ASN A 410 -0.37 -10.92 1.18
CA ASN A 410 0.49 -12.02 1.68
C ASN A 410 -0.28 -13.19 2.32
N VAL A 411 -1.51 -13.44 1.87
CA VAL A 411 -2.37 -14.53 2.35
C VAL A 411 -2.80 -15.42 1.19
N LYS A 412 -3.07 -16.69 1.49
CA LYS A 412 -3.70 -17.66 0.62
C LYS A 412 -5.21 -17.42 0.56
N VAL A 413 -5.80 -17.93 -0.51
CA VAL A 413 -7.25 -17.98 -0.70
C VAL A 413 -7.65 -19.43 -0.51
N LEU A 414 -8.59 -19.69 0.39
CA LEU A 414 -9.07 -21.06 0.61
C LEU A 414 -9.77 -21.58 -0.66
N PRO A 415 -9.68 -22.88 -1.00
CA PRO A 415 -10.27 -23.42 -2.22
C PRO A 415 -11.77 -23.08 -2.38
N GLU A 416 -12.53 -23.22 -1.29
CA GLU A 416 -13.96 -22.89 -1.24
C GLU A 416 -14.25 -21.41 -1.51
N ALA A 417 -13.35 -20.51 -1.06
CA ALA A 417 -13.48 -19.08 -1.31
C ALA A 417 -13.20 -18.75 -2.78
N LYS A 418 -12.22 -19.44 -3.39
CA LYS A 418 -11.89 -19.27 -4.80
C LYS A 418 -13.05 -19.70 -5.70
N GLU A 419 -13.62 -20.87 -5.45
CA GLU A 419 -14.78 -21.38 -6.21
C GLU A 419 -15.99 -20.44 -6.10
N GLU A 420 -16.25 -19.93 -4.89
CA GLU A 420 -17.36 -19.01 -4.65
C GLU A 420 -17.14 -17.64 -5.32
N ALA A 421 -15.91 -17.14 -5.31
CA ALA A 421 -15.56 -15.88 -5.96
C ALA A 421 -15.70 -15.96 -7.48
N GLU A 422 -15.30 -17.07 -8.10
CA GLU A 422 -15.52 -17.33 -9.52
C GLU A 422 -17.01 -17.41 -9.86
N ARG A 423 -17.81 -18.08 -9.02
CA ARG A 423 -19.27 -18.20 -9.20
C ARG A 423 -20.01 -16.86 -9.10
N LEU A 424 -19.59 -16.00 -8.17
CA LEU A 424 -20.23 -14.72 -7.90
C LEU A 424 -19.59 -13.54 -8.65
N GLU A 425 -18.58 -13.80 -9.48
CA GLU A 425 -17.81 -12.80 -10.23
C GLU A 425 -17.20 -11.72 -9.32
N ILE A 426 -16.61 -12.14 -8.19
CA ILE A 426 -15.92 -11.25 -7.24
C ILE A 426 -14.42 -11.31 -7.44
N ASP A 427 -13.83 -10.15 -7.69
CA ASP A 427 -12.40 -10.00 -7.88
C ASP A 427 -11.66 -10.11 -6.53
N ILE A 428 -10.78 -11.11 -6.43
CA ILE A 428 -9.81 -11.24 -5.33
C ILE A 428 -8.46 -10.71 -5.83
N ILE A 429 -8.11 -9.52 -5.39
CA ILE A 429 -6.86 -8.85 -5.76
C ILE A 429 -5.81 -9.27 -4.74
N LYS A 430 -4.84 -10.07 -5.18
CA LYS A 430 -3.75 -10.59 -4.35
C LYS A 430 -2.40 -10.00 -4.72
N ASP A 431 -1.63 -9.65 -3.69
CA ASP A 431 -0.21 -9.30 -3.82
C ASP A 431 0.55 -9.52 -2.50
N GLU A 432 1.87 -9.52 -2.57
CA GLU A 432 2.80 -9.58 -1.43
C GLU A 432 3.40 -8.20 -1.12
N VAL A 433 3.11 -7.20 -1.96
CA VAL A 433 3.59 -5.83 -1.85
C VAL A 433 2.42 -4.84 -1.82
N ILE A 434 2.35 -3.97 -0.79
CA ILE A 434 1.20 -3.07 -0.57
C ILE A 434 0.97 -2.19 -1.78
N TYR A 435 2.00 -1.52 -2.32
CA TYR A 435 1.79 -0.56 -3.39
C TYR A 435 1.26 -1.25 -4.67
N ARG A 436 1.76 -2.44 -5.01
CA ARG A 436 1.26 -3.23 -6.14
C ARG A 436 -0.18 -3.69 -5.92
N LEU A 437 -0.52 -4.06 -4.68
CA LEU A 437 -1.89 -4.39 -4.31
C LEU A 437 -2.83 -3.21 -4.56
N ILE A 438 -2.40 -2.00 -4.19
CA ILE A 438 -3.16 -0.77 -4.41
C ILE A 438 -3.22 -0.41 -5.91
N GLU A 439 -2.11 -0.53 -6.64
CA GLU A 439 -2.09 -0.31 -8.10
C GLU A 439 -3.05 -1.26 -8.84
N LYS A 440 -3.02 -2.55 -8.50
CA LYS A 440 -3.97 -3.55 -9.04
C LYS A 440 -5.42 -3.21 -8.70
N TYR A 441 -5.67 -2.67 -7.50
CA TYR A 441 -7.00 -2.18 -7.14
C TYR A 441 -7.40 -0.95 -7.97
N GLU A 442 -6.49 -0.02 -8.24
CA GLU A 442 -6.76 1.13 -9.11
C GLU A 442 -7.04 0.71 -10.56
N GLU A 443 -6.32 -0.29 -11.07
CA GLU A 443 -6.60 -0.90 -12.37
C GLU A 443 -8.00 -1.54 -12.41
N PHE A 444 -8.36 -2.28 -11.35
CA PHE A 444 -9.71 -2.83 -11.18
C PHE A 444 -10.78 -1.74 -11.19
N VAL A 445 -10.61 -0.66 -10.41
CA VAL A 445 -11.55 0.46 -10.36
C VAL A 445 -11.68 1.13 -11.73
N LYS A 446 -10.57 1.32 -12.45
CA LYS A 446 -10.56 1.90 -13.79
C LYS A 446 -11.34 1.03 -14.78
N SER A 447 -11.13 -0.28 -14.73
CA SER A 447 -11.85 -1.26 -15.56
C SER A 447 -13.36 -1.23 -15.30
N LYS A 448 -13.78 -1.27 -14.03
CA LYS A 448 -15.21 -1.21 -13.65
C LYS A 448 -15.86 0.11 -14.06
N LYS A 449 -15.16 1.25 -13.92
CA LYS A 449 -15.66 2.55 -14.41
C LYS A 449 -15.82 2.59 -15.93
N GLU A 450 -14.91 1.96 -16.67
CA GLU A 450 -15.02 1.86 -18.13
C GLU A 450 -16.18 0.97 -18.55
N GLU A 451 -16.39 -0.16 -17.85
CA GLU A 451 -17.53 -1.04 -18.07
C GLU A 451 -18.86 -0.32 -17.80
N GLU A 452 -18.96 0.40 -16.68
CA GLU A 452 -20.13 1.21 -16.34
C GLU A 452 -20.38 2.32 -17.37
N ARG A 453 -19.31 3.00 -17.80
CA ARG A 453 -19.40 4.02 -18.85
C ARG A 453 -19.88 3.44 -20.18
N ARG A 454 -19.38 2.27 -20.59
CA ARG A 454 -19.85 1.58 -21.80
C ARG A 454 -21.32 1.18 -21.69
N ARG A 455 -21.78 0.74 -20.51
CA ARG A 455 -23.21 0.50 -20.24
C ARG A 455 -24.03 1.79 -20.36
N LEU A 456 -23.55 2.90 -19.81
CA LEU A 456 -24.22 4.21 -19.87
C LEU A 456 -24.25 4.83 -21.27
N GLU A 457 -23.21 4.64 -22.10
CA GLU A 457 -23.19 5.09 -23.51
C GLU A 457 -24.22 4.36 -24.38
N VAL A 458 -24.76 3.23 -23.92
CA VAL A 458 -25.86 2.48 -24.56
C VAL A 458 -27.25 2.96 -24.09
N ARG A 459 -27.35 3.90 -23.15
CA ARG A 459 -28.64 4.46 -22.67
C ARG A 459 -29.30 5.29 -23.79
N VAL A 460 -30.27 4.69 -24.47
CA VAL A 460 -31.08 5.35 -25.51
C VAL A 460 -32.11 6.24 -24.83
N LEU A 461 -31.89 7.55 -24.87
CA LEU A 461 -32.79 8.54 -24.27
C LEU A 461 -34.01 8.80 -25.16
N PRO A 462 -35.12 9.31 -24.59
CA PRO A 462 -36.33 9.65 -25.33
C PRO A 462 -36.06 10.70 -26.42
N GLY A 463 -36.64 10.49 -27.60
CA GLY A 463 -36.50 11.40 -28.72
C GLY A 463 -37.62 11.18 -29.73
N LYS A 464 -38.20 12.28 -30.21
CA LYS A 464 -39.30 12.32 -31.18
C LYS A 464 -38.88 13.17 -32.37
N ILE A 465 -38.90 12.61 -33.57
CA ILE A 465 -38.43 13.28 -34.78
C ILE A 465 -39.47 13.20 -35.88
N ARG A 466 -39.56 14.24 -36.71
CA ARG A 466 -40.41 14.27 -37.91
C ARG A 466 -39.57 14.31 -39.17
N ILE A 467 -39.89 13.48 -40.15
CA ILE A 467 -39.25 13.52 -41.47
C ILE A 467 -39.73 14.75 -42.24
N LEU A 468 -38.81 15.61 -42.66
CA LEU A 468 -39.14 16.84 -43.37
C LEU A 468 -39.55 16.55 -44.83
N PRO A 469 -40.73 17.00 -45.29
CA PRO A 469 -41.15 16.86 -46.68
C PRO A 469 -40.23 17.58 -47.65
N GLY A 470 -39.87 16.92 -48.75
CA GLY A 470 -38.94 17.43 -49.77
C GLY A 470 -37.46 17.32 -49.42
N PHE A 471 -37.09 16.82 -48.23
CA PHE A 471 -35.69 16.71 -47.78
C PHE A 471 -35.18 15.28 -47.76
N VAL A 472 -35.46 14.51 -48.82
CA VAL A 472 -34.93 13.15 -48.99
C VAL A 472 -33.72 13.18 -49.92
N PHE A 473 -32.53 13.01 -49.35
CA PHE A 473 -31.25 13.06 -50.07
C PHE A 473 -30.86 11.69 -50.65
N ARG A 474 -31.22 10.61 -49.94
CA ARG A 474 -30.98 9.22 -50.39
C ARG A 474 -32.09 8.32 -49.87
N ARG A 475 -32.68 7.51 -50.76
CA ARG A 475 -33.84 6.68 -50.41
C ARG A 475 -33.50 5.43 -49.60
N SER A 476 -32.34 4.82 -49.79
CA SER A 476 -31.93 3.61 -49.05
C SER A 476 -30.42 3.38 -49.04
N ASP A 477 -30.01 2.55 -48.07
CA ASP A 477 -28.67 2.00 -47.81
C ASP A 477 -27.47 2.97 -47.86
N PRO A 478 -27.30 3.83 -46.84
CA PRO A 478 -28.29 4.20 -45.83
C PRO A 478 -29.30 5.23 -46.39
N ALA A 479 -30.52 5.23 -45.86
CA ALA A 479 -31.46 6.30 -46.15
C ALA A 479 -30.96 7.60 -45.52
N ILE A 480 -30.91 8.70 -46.28
CA ILE A 480 -30.46 10.01 -45.80
C ILE A 480 -31.59 11.00 -46.03
N PHE A 481 -32.09 11.59 -44.96
CA PHE A 481 -33.21 12.53 -45.01
C PHE A 481 -33.13 13.56 -43.89
N GLY A 482 -33.70 14.74 -44.14
CA GLY A 482 -33.85 15.81 -43.17
C GLY A 482 -34.92 15.46 -42.13
N VAL A 483 -34.64 15.76 -40.87
CA VAL A 483 -35.57 15.61 -39.76
C VAL A 483 -35.61 16.86 -38.90
N GLU A 484 -36.76 17.11 -38.29
CA GLU A 484 -36.93 18.05 -37.19
C GLU A 484 -37.06 17.25 -35.88
N VAL A 485 -36.23 17.56 -34.89
CA VAL A 485 -36.38 16.99 -33.55
C VAL A 485 -37.51 17.76 -32.86
N ILE A 486 -38.63 17.10 -32.63
CA ILE A 486 -39.83 17.69 -32.02
C ILE A 486 -39.66 17.82 -30.50
N SER A 487 -39.11 16.78 -29.87
CA SER A 487 -38.92 16.71 -28.42
C SER A 487 -37.83 15.70 -28.08
N GLY A 488 -37.18 15.89 -26.93
CA GLY A 488 -36.05 15.10 -26.47
C GLY A 488 -34.81 15.25 -27.35
N ARG A 489 -34.11 14.14 -27.59
CA ARG A 489 -32.83 14.14 -28.32
C ARG A 489 -32.57 12.88 -29.13
N ILE A 490 -31.70 13.01 -30.13
CA ILE A 490 -31.18 11.90 -30.92
C ILE A 490 -29.65 11.91 -30.94
N ARG A 491 -29.05 10.71 -30.95
CA ARG A 491 -27.61 10.52 -31.10
C ARG A 491 -27.33 9.42 -32.15
N PRO A 492 -26.12 9.38 -32.72
CA PRO A 492 -25.67 8.23 -33.48
C PRO A 492 -25.87 6.91 -32.71
N ASN A 493 -26.15 5.84 -33.45
CA ASN A 493 -26.52 4.49 -33.01
C ASN A 493 -27.91 4.33 -32.35
N TYR A 494 -28.67 5.41 -32.16
CA TYR A 494 -30.01 5.29 -31.58
C TYR A 494 -30.93 4.48 -32.50
N PRO A 495 -31.58 3.41 -31.99
CA PRO A 495 -32.61 2.68 -32.70
C PRO A 495 -33.89 3.53 -32.82
N LEU A 496 -34.57 3.43 -33.96
CA LEU A 496 -35.80 4.14 -34.26
C LEU A 496 -36.99 3.18 -34.42
N ILE A 497 -38.15 3.59 -33.93
CA ILE A 497 -39.47 2.99 -34.16
C ILE A 497 -40.42 4.02 -34.77
N ASN A 498 -41.49 3.56 -35.40
CA ASN A 498 -42.58 4.44 -35.84
C ASN A 498 -43.74 4.45 -34.83
N GLU A 499 -44.80 5.22 -35.13
CA GLU A 499 -46.04 5.32 -34.33
C GLU A 499 -46.78 3.98 -34.13
N LYS A 500 -46.44 2.92 -34.88
CA LYS A 500 -46.98 1.56 -34.69
C LYS A 500 -46.08 0.68 -33.84
N GLY A 501 -45.03 1.26 -33.25
CA GLY A 501 -43.99 0.56 -32.48
C GLY A 501 -43.08 -0.35 -33.32
N ARG A 502 -43.17 -0.30 -34.66
CA ARG A 502 -42.33 -1.16 -35.52
C ARG A 502 -40.92 -0.59 -35.60
N LYS A 503 -39.93 -1.46 -35.44
CA LYS A 503 -38.50 -1.10 -35.62
C LYS A 503 -38.24 -0.70 -37.07
N ILE A 504 -37.67 0.49 -37.24
CA ILE A 504 -37.35 1.09 -38.54
C ILE A 504 -35.88 0.88 -38.89
N GLY A 505 -34.98 1.18 -37.96
CA GLY A 505 -33.54 1.17 -38.23
C GLY A 505 -32.73 1.78 -37.10
N ARG A 506 -31.46 2.10 -37.38
CA ARG A 506 -30.57 2.82 -36.46
C ARG A 506 -29.96 4.03 -37.15
N ILE A 507 -29.84 5.13 -36.41
CA ILE A 507 -29.15 6.34 -36.87
C ILE A 507 -27.66 6.01 -36.97
N LYS A 508 -27.06 6.13 -38.16
CA LYS A 508 -25.61 6.00 -38.36
C LYS A 508 -24.89 7.32 -38.11
N GLU A 509 -25.45 8.41 -38.61
CA GLU A 509 -24.79 9.72 -38.59
C GLU A 509 -25.83 10.84 -38.55
N ILE A 510 -25.47 11.96 -37.91
CA ILE A 510 -26.25 13.20 -37.84
C ILE A 510 -25.36 14.32 -38.36
N GLN A 511 -25.88 15.14 -39.27
CA GLN A 511 -25.18 16.28 -39.84
C GLN A 511 -26.04 17.55 -39.82
N ASP A 512 -25.41 18.68 -39.52
CA ASP A 512 -25.98 20.01 -39.76
C ASP A 512 -25.00 20.81 -40.63
N LYS A 513 -25.48 21.31 -41.78
CA LYS A 513 -24.68 22.07 -42.76
C LYS A 513 -23.31 21.45 -43.12
N GLY A 514 -23.23 20.12 -43.13
CA GLY A 514 -22.01 19.37 -43.47
C GLY A 514 -21.10 19.02 -42.29
N GLU A 515 -21.39 19.51 -41.08
CA GLU A 515 -20.65 19.14 -39.87
C GLU A 515 -21.31 17.98 -39.13
N ARG A 516 -20.48 17.04 -38.63
CA ARG A 516 -20.94 15.87 -37.87
C ARG A 516 -21.32 16.26 -36.45
N LEU A 517 -22.55 15.92 -36.05
CA LEU A 517 -23.05 16.17 -34.70
C LEU A 517 -23.02 14.91 -33.84
N LYS A 518 -22.64 15.07 -32.57
CA LYS A 518 -22.74 14.00 -31.55
C LYS A 518 -24.16 13.84 -31.02
N GLU A 519 -24.97 14.89 -31.08
CA GLU A 519 -26.33 14.96 -30.55
C GLU A 519 -27.11 16.04 -31.30
N ALA A 520 -28.41 15.84 -31.50
CA ALA A 520 -29.36 16.89 -31.87
C ALA A 520 -30.54 16.89 -30.89
N ARG A 521 -31.00 18.09 -30.49
CA ARG A 521 -32.06 18.30 -29.48
C ARG A 521 -33.31 18.92 -30.08
N SER A 522 -34.39 18.94 -29.32
CA SER A 522 -35.65 19.63 -29.64
C SER A 522 -35.42 20.99 -30.34
N GLY A 523 -36.14 21.21 -31.43
CA GLY A 523 -36.02 22.38 -32.31
C GLY A 523 -34.95 22.28 -33.40
N SER A 524 -34.03 21.31 -33.34
CA SER A 524 -32.98 21.15 -34.36
C SER A 524 -33.56 20.59 -35.66
N ARG A 525 -33.12 21.13 -36.80
CA ARG A 525 -33.37 20.58 -38.14
C ARG A 525 -32.07 20.09 -38.74
N VAL A 526 -31.91 18.77 -38.83
CA VAL A 526 -30.65 18.11 -39.18
C VAL A 526 -30.86 17.02 -40.22
N ALA A 527 -29.83 16.69 -41.00
CA ALA A 527 -29.84 15.52 -41.85
C ALA A 527 -29.38 14.30 -41.07
N ILE A 528 -30.12 13.19 -41.15
CA ILE A 528 -29.71 11.92 -40.54
C ILE A 528 -29.54 10.83 -41.58
N SER A 529 -28.56 9.97 -41.36
CA SER A 529 -28.34 8.73 -42.09
C SER A 529 -28.87 7.57 -41.26
N VAL A 530 -29.77 6.76 -41.81
CA VAL A 530 -30.42 5.64 -41.11
C VAL A 530 -30.25 4.35 -41.92
N SER A 531 -29.72 3.31 -41.27
CA SER A 531 -29.62 1.97 -41.87
C SER A 531 -30.88 1.15 -41.61
N GLY A 532 -31.38 0.46 -42.63
CA GLY A 532 -32.55 -0.41 -42.55
C GLY A 532 -33.73 0.03 -43.44
N PRO A 533 -34.23 1.27 -43.31
CA PRO A 533 -35.45 1.66 -44.02
C PRO A 533 -35.18 2.11 -45.46
N THR A 534 -36.20 2.02 -46.31
CA THR A 534 -36.29 2.72 -47.58
C THR A 534 -37.39 3.79 -47.51
N VAL A 535 -37.03 5.04 -47.81
CA VAL A 535 -37.97 6.17 -47.86
C VAL A 535 -38.94 5.98 -49.03
N GLY A 536 -40.23 6.05 -48.75
CA GLY A 536 -41.34 5.73 -49.65
C GLY A 536 -41.93 4.33 -49.48
N ARG A 537 -41.26 3.43 -48.74
CA ARG A 537 -41.74 2.06 -48.47
C ARG A 537 -41.96 1.81 -46.98
N GLN A 538 -40.90 1.84 -46.18
CA GLN A 538 -40.98 1.61 -44.73
C GLN A 538 -41.26 2.89 -43.94
N ILE A 539 -40.76 4.02 -44.45
CA ILE A 539 -40.95 5.35 -43.86
C ILE A 539 -41.38 6.34 -44.95
N LYS A 540 -42.19 7.33 -44.62
CA LYS A 540 -42.67 8.37 -45.55
C LYS A 540 -42.29 9.77 -45.09
N GLU A 541 -42.22 10.70 -46.02
CA GLU A 541 -42.09 12.12 -45.70
C GLU A 541 -43.27 12.59 -44.82
N GLY A 542 -42.98 13.41 -43.82
CA GLY A 542 -43.95 13.85 -42.81
C GLY A 542 -44.20 12.85 -41.66
N GLU A 543 -43.73 11.61 -41.77
CA GLU A 543 -43.91 10.59 -40.72
C GLU A 543 -43.08 10.94 -39.46
N VAL A 544 -43.64 10.60 -38.30
CA VAL A 544 -42.97 10.75 -37.00
C VAL A 544 -42.32 9.43 -36.59
N LEU A 545 -41.06 9.51 -36.19
CA LEU A 545 -40.28 8.41 -35.62
C LEU A 545 -39.88 8.74 -34.18
N TYR A 546 -39.65 7.69 -33.41
CA TYR A 546 -39.27 7.77 -32.00
C TYR A 546 -38.03 6.95 -31.75
N THR A 547 -37.23 7.33 -30.75
CA THR A 547 -36.15 6.48 -30.25
C THR A 547 -36.72 5.26 -29.54
N LEU A 548 -36.12 4.09 -29.74
CA LEU A 548 -36.47 2.90 -28.98
C LEU A 548 -35.72 2.92 -27.64
N VAL A 549 -36.36 3.56 -26.65
CA VAL A 549 -35.85 3.74 -25.28
C VAL A 549 -35.58 2.38 -24.62
N SER A 550 -34.49 2.28 -23.86
CA SER A 550 -34.13 1.05 -23.13
C SER A 550 -35.02 0.82 -21.90
N LYS A 551 -35.20 -0.44 -21.51
CA LYS A 551 -35.96 -0.81 -20.30
C LYS A 551 -35.45 -0.08 -19.05
N GLU A 552 -34.14 0.08 -18.91
CA GLU A 552 -33.51 0.77 -17.77
C GLU A 552 -33.92 2.24 -17.65
N VAL A 553 -34.18 2.94 -18.76
CA VAL A 553 -34.68 4.32 -18.74
C VAL A 553 -36.14 4.32 -18.28
N LEU A 554 -36.94 3.35 -18.71
CA LEU A 554 -38.33 3.21 -18.30
C LEU A 554 -38.48 2.79 -16.82
N ASP A 555 -37.53 2.03 -16.29
CA ASP A 555 -37.49 1.65 -14.87
C ASP A 555 -37.00 2.80 -13.96
N ARG A 556 -36.45 3.89 -14.53
CA ARG A 556 -35.92 5.06 -13.80
C ARG A 556 -36.43 6.39 -14.38
N LEU A 557 -37.75 6.50 -14.52
CA LEU A 557 -38.39 7.71 -15.06
C LEU A 557 -38.16 8.96 -14.20
N ASP A 558 -37.93 8.81 -12.90
CA ASP A 558 -37.69 9.93 -11.99
C ASP A 558 -36.31 10.59 -12.17
N ASP A 559 -35.38 9.95 -12.90
CA ASP A 559 -34.08 10.52 -13.28
C ASP A 559 -34.20 11.52 -14.46
N LEU A 560 -35.34 11.56 -15.14
CA LEU A 560 -35.57 12.39 -16.34
C LEU A 560 -36.21 13.72 -15.96
N ASP A 561 -35.97 14.75 -16.79
CA ASP A 561 -36.76 15.97 -16.73
C ASP A 561 -38.22 15.70 -17.15
N GLU A 562 -39.11 16.64 -16.85
CA GLU A 562 -40.56 16.48 -17.06
C GLU A 562 -40.91 16.16 -18.53
N GLU A 563 -40.22 16.81 -19.48
CA GLU A 563 -40.44 16.62 -20.92
C GLU A 563 -39.96 15.24 -21.40
N ASP A 564 -38.74 14.84 -21.04
CA ASP A 564 -38.18 13.52 -21.38
C ASP A 564 -38.98 12.39 -20.70
N ARG A 565 -39.51 12.62 -19.48
CA ARG A 565 -40.37 11.66 -18.76
C ARG A 565 -41.69 11.42 -19.48
N GLU A 566 -42.40 12.48 -19.89
CA GLU A 566 -43.64 12.34 -20.65
C GLU A 566 -43.40 11.62 -21.99
N LEU A 567 -42.32 11.97 -22.67
CA LEU A 567 -41.95 11.33 -23.93
C LEU A 567 -41.56 9.85 -23.75
N ALA A 568 -40.86 9.51 -22.67
CA ALA A 568 -40.56 8.11 -22.34
C ALA A 568 -41.84 7.28 -22.13
N LEU A 569 -42.85 7.86 -21.46
CA LEU A 569 -44.16 7.24 -21.26
C LEU A 569 -44.93 7.08 -22.58
N GLU A 570 -44.89 8.08 -23.47
CA GLU A 570 -45.44 7.98 -24.83
C GLU A 570 -44.80 6.80 -25.58
N ILE A 571 -43.48 6.74 -25.60
CA ILE A 571 -42.71 5.69 -26.28
C ILE A 571 -43.00 4.30 -25.70
N SER A 572 -43.14 4.19 -24.38
CA SER A 572 -43.49 2.92 -23.71
C SER A 572 -44.82 2.36 -24.23
N ARG A 573 -45.83 3.22 -24.42
CA ARG A 573 -47.13 2.81 -25.00
C ARG A 573 -46.97 2.32 -26.44
N LEU A 574 -46.14 2.97 -27.25
CA LEU A 574 -45.86 2.54 -28.63
C LEU A 574 -45.18 1.16 -28.69
N ILE A 575 -44.23 0.89 -27.78
CA ILE A 575 -43.57 -0.41 -27.67
C ILE A 575 -44.59 -1.51 -27.31
N ALA A 576 -45.54 -1.22 -26.41
CA ALA A 576 -46.58 -2.15 -26.01
C ALA A 576 -47.52 -2.53 -27.17
N ILE A 577 -47.85 -1.59 -28.05
CA ILE A 577 -48.68 -1.83 -29.26
C ILE A 577 -48.02 -2.88 -30.17
N SER A 578 -46.71 -2.78 -30.38
CA SER A 578 -45.99 -3.72 -31.25
C SER A 578 -45.83 -5.13 -30.68
N SER A 579 -45.98 -5.27 -29.36
CA SER A 579 -45.77 -6.53 -28.62
C SER A 579 -47.07 -7.31 -28.37
N GLY A 580 -48.19 -6.91 -28.99
CA GLY A 580 -49.47 -7.64 -28.88
C GLY A 580 -50.20 -7.48 -27.53
N GLY A 581 -49.90 -6.43 -26.77
CA GLY A 581 -50.56 -6.16 -25.48
C GLY A 581 -50.00 -6.93 -24.28
N ASP A 582 -48.97 -7.75 -24.47
CA ASP A 582 -48.45 -8.63 -23.41
C ASP A 582 -47.34 -7.98 -22.54
N VAL A 583 -47.29 -6.64 -22.52
CA VAL A 583 -46.38 -5.92 -21.64
C VAL A 583 -47.15 -5.30 -20.49
N LYS A 584 -47.33 -6.09 -19.43
CA LYS A 584 -47.66 -5.60 -18.09
C LYS A 584 -46.47 -4.78 -17.56
N TRP A 585 -46.28 -3.58 -18.09
CA TRP A 585 -45.57 -2.54 -17.38
C TRP A 585 -46.51 -2.05 -16.29
N LYS A 586 -46.26 -2.46 -15.05
CA LYS A 586 -46.92 -1.84 -13.90
C LYS A 586 -46.45 -0.38 -13.85
N LEU A 587 -47.25 0.52 -14.41
CA LEU A 587 -47.25 1.92 -13.99
C LEU A 587 -47.95 1.94 -12.63
N SER A 588 -47.16 1.76 -11.57
CA SER A 588 -47.56 2.05 -10.19
C SER A 588 -47.10 3.44 -9.82
#